data_AF-A0AA35PP91-F1
#
_entry.id   AF-A0AA35PP91-F1
#
_cell.length_a   1.000
_cell.length_b   1.000
_cell.length_c   1.000
_cell.angle_alpha   90.00
_cell.angle_beta   90.00
_cell.angle_gamma   90.00
#
_symmetry.space_group_name_H-M   'P 1'
#
loop_
_entity.id
_entity.type
_entity.pdbx_description
1 polymer ?
#
loop_
_entity_poly.entity_id
_entity_poly.type
_entity_poly.pdbx_seq_one_letter_code
_entity_poly.pdbx_strand_id
1 'polypeptide(L)'
;MAKAENNCVRITLPVDLITAGKFYENANTGEATVDSGVPDGWMGLDCGSESIKLLVEAVGRAKLIVWNEPVSVFEWDKFSKGTIIGGEDTATCCAKWGTEEKVSHVSTGGWCWLGIPGR
;
A
#
# COMPACT_ATOMS: atom_id res chain seq x y z
N MET A 1 12.15 11.55 -8.80
CA MET A 1 11.11 12.58 -8.61
C MET A 1 10.97 13.42 -9.89
N ALA A 2 11.91 14.30 -10.25
CA ALA A 2 12.01 15.12 -11.49
C ALA A 2 11.02 14.87 -12.66
N LYS A 3 10.91 13.65 -13.23
CA LYS A 3 9.94 13.37 -14.31
C LYS A 3 8.48 13.63 -13.89
N ALA A 4 8.13 13.36 -12.63
CA ALA A 4 6.79 13.62 -12.09
C ALA A 4 6.56 15.12 -11.90
N GLU A 5 7.54 15.84 -11.31
CA GLU A 5 7.52 17.31 -11.17
C GLU A 5 7.30 18.01 -12.52
N ASN A 6 8.06 17.63 -13.54
CA ASN A 6 7.94 18.16 -14.91
C ASN A 6 6.59 17.88 -15.60
N ASN A 7 5.78 16.96 -15.06
CA ASN A 7 4.43 16.63 -15.55
C ASN A 7 3.33 17.06 -14.56
N CYS A 8 3.66 17.88 -13.55
CA CYS A 8 2.76 18.29 -12.46
C CYS A 8 2.14 17.12 -11.67
N VAL A 9 2.78 15.94 -11.68
CA VAL A 9 2.32 14.74 -10.97
C VAL A 9 2.78 14.79 -9.52
N ARG A 10 1.84 14.98 -8.59
CA ARG A 10 2.11 14.90 -7.16
C ARG A 10 2.22 13.44 -6.71
N ILE A 11 3.44 12.99 -6.43
CA ILE A 11 3.70 11.72 -5.74
C ILE A 11 3.52 11.95 -4.23
N THR A 12 2.80 11.05 -3.56
CA THR A 12 2.76 10.94 -2.09
C THR A 12 3.55 9.68 -1.72
N LEU A 13 4.50 9.81 -0.79
CA LEU A 13 5.27 8.68 -0.25
C LEU A 13 4.98 8.55 1.26
N PRO A 14 5.18 7.37 1.87
CA PRO A 14 5.13 7.23 3.32
C PRO A 14 6.13 8.15 4.03
N VAL A 15 5.71 8.69 5.17
CA VAL A 15 6.52 9.50 6.10
C VAL A 15 6.81 8.75 7.41
N ASP A 16 6.01 7.72 7.69
CA ASP A 16 6.09 6.83 8.84
C ASP A 16 5.74 5.38 8.44
N LEU A 17 6.26 4.41 9.19
CA LEU A 17 6.23 2.99 8.87
C LEU A 17 5.98 2.15 10.13
N ILE A 18 5.14 1.13 10.01
CA ILE A 18 5.12 0.02 10.97
C ILE A 18 6.27 -0.91 10.59
N THR A 19 7.14 -1.19 11.55
CA THR A 19 8.37 -1.96 11.35
C THR A 19 8.36 -3.26 12.14
N ALA A 20 9.15 -4.23 11.70
CA ALA A 20 9.38 -5.48 12.41
C ALA A 20 10.85 -5.93 12.31
N GLY A 21 11.34 -6.60 13.36
CA GLY A 21 12.69 -7.20 13.36
C GLY A 21 12.81 -8.51 12.58
N LYS A 22 11.69 -9.05 12.04
CA LYS A 22 11.63 -10.26 11.20
C LYS A 22 10.39 -10.21 10.29
N PHE A 23 10.50 -10.77 9.09
CA PHE A 23 9.36 -11.05 8.21
C PHE A 23 8.57 -12.27 8.72
N TYR A 24 7.71 -12.07 9.70
CA TYR A 24 6.82 -13.10 10.26
C TYR A 24 5.63 -12.48 10.99
N GLU A 25 4.43 -13.05 10.81
CA GLU A 25 3.15 -12.67 11.45
C GLU A 25 3.28 -12.26 12.93
N ASN A 26 3.93 -13.11 13.74
CA ASN A 26 4.03 -12.88 15.18
C ASN A 26 5.30 -12.15 15.62
N ALA A 27 6.05 -11.52 14.69
CA ALA A 27 7.21 -10.70 15.01
C ALA A 27 6.87 -9.53 15.96
N ASN A 28 7.88 -9.06 16.69
CA ASN A 28 7.78 -7.81 17.46
C ASN A 28 7.68 -6.62 16.48
N THR A 29 6.71 -5.75 16.74
CA THR A 29 6.44 -4.55 15.95
C THR A 29 7.00 -3.30 16.63
N GLY A 30 7.31 -2.29 15.81
CA GLY A 30 7.71 -0.95 16.24
C GLY A 30 7.27 0.07 15.19
N GLU A 31 7.57 1.34 15.43
CA GLU A 31 7.21 2.45 14.55
C GLU A 31 8.47 3.25 14.23
N ALA A 32 8.59 3.74 12.99
CA ALA A 32 9.72 4.52 12.51
C ALA A 32 9.24 5.65 11.60
N THR A 33 9.90 6.81 11.63
CA THR A 33 9.70 7.87 10.64
C THR A 33 10.80 7.81 9.58
N VAL A 34 10.57 8.44 8.43
CA VAL A 34 11.62 8.61 7.41
C VAL A 34 12.80 9.42 7.98
N ASP A 35 12.53 10.41 8.82
CA ASP A 35 13.56 11.25 9.47
C ASP A 35 14.37 10.50 10.54
N SER A 36 13.76 9.56 11.28
CA SER A 36 14.48 8.71 12.24
C SER A 36 15.23 7.56 11.58
N GLY A 37 14.83 7.18 10.37
CA GLY A 37 15.19 5.92 9.74
C GLY A 37 14.52 4.70 10.40
N VAL A 38 14.63 3.55 9.71
CA VAL A 38 14.27 2.23 10.25
C VAL A 38 15.49 1.67 11.00
N PRO A 39 15.35 1.10 12.21
CA PRO A 39 16.49 0.55 12.97
C PRO A 39 17.23 -0.58 12.25
N ASP A 40 18.54 -0.72 12.53
CA ASP A 40 19.36 -1.81 11.98
C ASP A 40 18.78 -3.19 12.28
N GLY A 41 18.64 -4.01 11.23
CA GLY A 41 18.02 -5.34 11.31
C GLY A 41 16.49 -5.35 11.34
N TRP A 42 15.83 -4.18 11.26
CA TRP A 42 14.37 -4.06 11.12
C TRP A 42 14.00 -3.72 9.67
N MET A 43 12.73 -3.92 9.33
CA MET A 43 12.15 -3.63 8.02
C MET A 43 10.76 -3.04 8.17
N GLY A 44 10.38 -2.09 7.31
CA GLY A 44 9.00 -1.57 7.22
C GLY A 44 8.10 -2.56 6.49
N LEU A 45 6.94 -2.90 7.06
CA LEU A 45 5.98 -3.88 6.53
C LEU A 45 4.56 -3.33 6.34
N ASP A 46 4.26 -2.14 6.89
CA ASP A 46 3.01 -1.40 6.67
C ASP A 46 3.27 0.11 6.77
N CYS A 47 2.37 0.93 6.22
CA CYS A 47 2.39 2.38 6.39
C CYS A 47 2.01 2.78 7.82
N GLY A 48 2.69 3.79 8.36
CA GLY A 48 2.31 4.40 9.64
C GLY A 48 1.06 5.29 9.52
N SER A 49 0.61 5.80 10.67
CA SER A 49 -0.68 6.49 10.76
C SER A 49 -0.73 7.85 10.05
N GLU A 50 0.39 8.57 9.93
CA GLU A 50 0.44 9.83 9.19
C GLU A 50 0.46 9.59 7.67
N SER A 51 1.18 8.57 7.21
CA SER A 51 1.18 8.10 5.82
C SER A 51 -0.21 7.68 5.37
N ILE A 52 -0.94 6.95 6.22
CA ILE A 52 -2.33 6.56 5.95
C ILE A 52 -3.23 7.80 5.79
N LYS A 53 -3.09 8.83 6.64
CA LYS A 53 -3.84 10.09 6.47
C LYS A 53 -3.54 10.79 5.14
N LEU A 54 -2.26 10.90 4.77
CA LEU A 54 -1.83 11.51 3.50
C LEU A 54 -2.37 10.75 2.28
N LEU A 55 -2.36 9.41 2.34
CA LEU A 55 -2.94 8.55 1.30
C LEU A 55 -4.47 8.69 1.22
N VAL A 56 -5.17 8.69 2.35
CA VAL A 56 -6.63 8.94 2.41
C VAL A 56 -6.99 10.33 1.87
N GLU A 57 -6.20 11.37 2.18
CA GLU A 57 -6.38 12.72 1.64
C GLU A 57 -6.09 12.76 0.12
N ALA A 58 -5.18 11.95 -0.40
CA ALA A 58 -4.93 11.82 -1.84
C ALA A 58 -6.10 11.12 -2.54
N VAL A 59 -6.53 9.97 -2.02
CA VAL A 59 -7.66 9.15 -2.50
C VAL A 59 -8.97 9.95 -2.48
N GLY A 60 -9.28 10.65 -1.39
CA GLY A 60 -10.52 11.42 -1.22
C GLY A 60 -10.67 12.64 -2.15
N ARG A 61 -9.63 13.01 -2.91
CA ARG A 61 -9.70 14.05 -3.97
C ARG A 61 -9.76 13.45 -5.38
N ALA A 62 -9.54 12.15 -5.54
CA ALA A 62 -9.52 11.50 -6.84
C ALA A 62 -10.94 11.26 -7.37
N LYS A 63 -11.20 11.65 -8.62
CA LYS A 63 -12.45 11.31 -9.34
C LYS A 63 -12.38 9.96 -10.06
N LEU A 64 -11.17 9.45 -10.23
CA LEU A 64 -10.85 8.15 -10.81
C LEU A 64 -9.60 7.66 -10.05
N ILE A 65 -9.65 6.41 -9.59
CA ILE A 65 -8.55 5.75 -8.90
C ILE A 65 -8.18 4.53 -9.73
N VAL A 66 -6.88 4.36 -9.98
CA VAL A 66 -6.32 3.11 -10.48
C VAL A 66 -5.41 2.60 -9.37
N TRP A 67 -5.85 1.54 -8.70
CA TRP A 67 -5.07 0.85 -7.67
C TRP A 67 -4.52 -0.44 -8.31
N ASN A 68 -3.23 -0.68 -8.11
CA ASN A 68 -2.57 -1.93 -8.45
C ASN A 68 -1.63 -2.31 -7.29
N GLU A 69 -1.96 -3.41 -6.62
CA GLU A 69 -1.26 -4.03 -5.49
C GLU A 69 -1.30 -3.33 -4.12
N PRO A 70 -1.21 -4.13 -3.02
CA PRO A 70 -1.23 -3.63 -1.65
C PRO A 70 -0.03 -2.75 -1.30
N VAL A 71 -0.16 -1.95 -0.25
CA VAL A 71 0.92 -1.09 0.29
C VAL A 71 1.58 -1.69 1.54
N SER A 72 1.22 -2.93 1.91
CA SER A 72 1.63 -3.58 3.15
C SER A 72 1.51 -5.11 3.09
N VAL A 73 2.05 -5.82 4.09
CA VAL A 73 1.88 -7.28 4.28
C VAL A 73 0.51 -7.57 4.90
N PHE A 74 -0.53 -7.29 4.11
CA PHE A 74 -1.95 -7.29 4.49
C PHE A 74 -2.50 -8.65 4.95
N GLU A 75 -1.78 -9.74 4.65
CA GLU A 75 -2.07 -11.10 5.09
C GLU A 75 -2.08 -11.19 6.62
N TRP A 76 -1.16 -10.46 7.28
CA TRP A 76 -0.96 -10.47 8.73
C TRP A 76 -1.60 -9.24 9.40
N ASP A 77 -2.42 -9.45 10.43
CA ASP A 77 -3.24 -8.38 11.02
C ASP A 77 -2.45 -7.30 11.79
N LYS A 78 -1.14 -7.51 12.01
CA LYS A 78 -0.23 -6.48 12.51
C LYS A 78 0.19 -5.46 11.45
N PHE A 79 0.05 -5.80 10.16
CA PHE A 79 0.58 -5.08 9.00
C PHE A 79 -0.49 -4.89 7.89
N SER A 80 -1.77 -4.94 8.27
CA SER A 80 -2.92 -4.81 7.36
C SER A 80 -3.68 -3.47 7.49
N LYS A 81 -3.11 -2.48 8.19
CA LYS A 81 -3.78 -1.20 8.49
C LYS A 81 -3.70 -0.20 7.33
N GLY A 82 -2.62 -0.23 6.54
CA GLY A 82 -2.47 0.63 5.37
C GLY A 82 -3.21 0.14 4.11
N THR A 83 -3.58 -1.14 4.04
CA THR A 83 -4.16 -1.77 2.85
C THR A 83 -5.60 -2.25 3.07
N ILE A 84 -6.52 -1.79 2.22
CA ILE A 84 -7.95 -2.18 2.26
C ILE A 84 -8.53 -2.55 0.86
N ILE A 85 -7.94 -2.02 -0.22
CA ILE A 85 -8.27 -2.17 -1.68
C ILE A 85 -6.89 -2.07 -2.43
N GLY A 86 -6.64 -2.27 -3.74
CA GLY A 86 -7.33 -2.88 -4.89
C GLY A 86 -6.30 -3.30 -5.98
N GLY A 87 -6.46 -4.46 -6.62
CA GLY A 87 -5.41 -5.12 -7.44
C GLY A 87 -5.65 -6.63 -7.53
N GLU A 88 -4.65 -7.48 -7.82
CA GLU A 88 -4.84 -8.94 -7.83
C GLU A 88 -4.81 -9.54 -6.42
N ASP A 89 -3.69 -9.41 -5.68
CA ASP A 89 -3.65 -9.76 -4.25
C ASP A 89 -4.62 -8.89 -3.44
N THR A 90 -4.99 -7.74 -3.99
CA THR A 90 -5.90 -6.80 -3.35
C THR A 90 -7.37 -6.99 -3.73
N ALA A 91 -7.71 -7.91 -4.66
CA ALA A 91 -9.04 -8.51 -4.70
C ALA A 91 -9.24 -9.45 -3.49
N THR A 92 -8.19 -10.19 -3.11
CA THR A 92 -8.15 -10.96 -1.85
C THR A 92 -8.25 -10.03 -0.63
N CYS A 93 -7.62 -8.86 -0.66
CA CYS A 93 -7.80 -7.83 0.38
C CYS A 93 -9.25 -7.30 0.45
N CYS A 94 -9.89 -7.01 -0.69
CA CYS A 94 -11.31 -6.62 -0.71
C CYS A 94 -12.21 -7.69 -0.08
N ALA A 95 -11.97 -8.97 -0.37
CA ALA A 95 -12.70 -10.09 0.23
C ALA A 95 -12.39 -10.29 1.73
N LYS A 96 -11.16 -10.00 2.18
CA LYS A 96 -10.80 -9.99 3.63
C LYS A 96 -11.58 -8.92 4.41
N TRP A 97 -11.93 -7.80 3.77
CA TRP A 97 -12.57 -6.64 4.42
C TRP A 97 -14.05 -6.40 4.03
N GLY A 98 -14.63 -7.19 3.12
CA GLY A 98 -16.02 -7.00 2.66
C GLY A 98 -16.23 -5.68 1.92
N THR A 99 -15.32 -5.33 1.01
CA THR A 99 -15.33 -4.03 0.28
C THR A 99 -15.52 -4.15 -1.22
N GLU A 100 -15.83 -5.32 -1.75
CA GLU A 100 -16.02 -5.59 -3.19
C GLU A 100 -17.06 -4.65 -3.82
N GLU A 101 -18.19 -4.42 -3.15
CA GLU A 101 -19.27 -3.53 -3.61
C GLU A 101 -18.84 -2.05 -3.74
N LYS A 102 -17.69 -1.66 -3.16
CA LYS A 102 -17.15 -0.30 -3.23
C LYS A 102 -16.23 -0.11 -4.44
N VAL A 103 -15.92 -1.18 -5.19
CA VAL A 103 -15.02 -1.16 -6.35
C VAL A 103 -15.83 -1.28 -7.64
N SER A 104 -15.79 -0.24 -8.48
CA SER A 104 -16.60 -0.19 -9.71
C SER A 104 -16.18 -1.17 -10.81
N HIS A 105 -14.93 -1.66 -10.76
CA HIS A 105 -14.40 -2.69 -11.65
C HIS A 105 -13.14 -3.32 -11.04
N VAL A 106 -13.06 -4.65 -11.04
CA VAL A 106 -11.87 -5.42 -10.67
C VAL A 106 -11.35 -6.13 -11.92
N SER A 107 -10.05 -5.97 -12.21
CA SER A 107 -9.38 -6.68 -13.29
C SER A 107 -8.78 -7.97 -12.75
N THR A 108 -9.19 -9.11 -13.30
CA THR A 108 -8.58 -10.44 -13.04
C THR A 108 -7.53 -10.83 -14.08
N GLY A 109 -7.01 -9.84 -14.83
CA GLY A 109 -6.06 -10.07 -15.92
C GLY A 109 -4.58 -10.09 -15.52
N GLY A 110 -4.24 -9.74 -14.28
CA GLY A 110 -2.87 -9.69 -13.77
C GLY A 110 -1.88 -9.00 -14.71
N TRP A 111 -0.80 -9.72 -15.05
CA TRP A 111 0.23 -9.31 -16.00
C TRP A 111 -0.29 -8.80 -17.35
N CYS A 112 -1.40 -9.36 -17.85
CA CYS A 112 -2.02 -8.94 -19.11
C CYS A 112 -2.62 -7.52 -19.02
N TRP A 113 -3.20 -7.17 -17.86
CA TRP A 113 -3.71 -5.81 -17.60
C TRP A 113 -2.57 -4.79 -17.44
N LEU A 114 -1.45 -5.20 -16.86
CA LEU A 114 -0.22 -4.40 -16.77
C LEU A 114 0.47 -4.18 -18.13
N GLY A 115 0.01 -4.83 -19.21
CA GLY A 115 0.66 -4.79 -20.52
C GLY A 115 2.04 -5.46 -20.54
N ILE A 116 2.37 -6.25 -19.51
CA ILE A 116 3.62 -6.99 -19.40
C ILE A 116 3.45 -8.31 -20.17
N PRO A 117 4.26 -8.59 -21.20
CA PRO A 117 4.19 -9.86 -21.91
C PRO A 117 4.41 -11.03 -20.94
N GLY A 118 3.51 -12.02 -20.98
CA GLY A 118 3.68 -13.27 -20.24
C GLY A 118 5.03 -13.91 -20.61
N ARG A 119 5.73 -14.42 -19.60
CA ARG A 119 7.09 -14.98 -19.71
C ARG A 119 7.07 -16.49 -19.92
#